data_AF-A0AAV0XHL5-F1
#
_entry.id   AF-A0AAV0XHL5-F1
#
_cell.length_a   1.000
_cell.length_b   1.000
_cell.length_c   1.000
_cell.angle_alpha   90.00
_cell.angle_beta   90.00
_cell.angle_gamma   90.00
#
_symmetry.space_group_name_H-M   'P 1'
#
loop_
_entity.id
_entity.type
_entity.pdbx_description
1 polymer ?
#
loop_
_entity_poly.entity_id
_entity_poly.type
_entity_poly.pdbx_seq_one_letter_code
_entity_poly.pdbx_strand_id
1 'polypeptide(L)'
;MCKEMNIEIPIVKNKRISTKIDSCTNQYIFKTKREKLRVLVFYSTLDTLCQGLNSRFQLDTLDLISSVGMLVNLSDEIEKSNYELLSKYFNASTDELIAEVKILKAHKDTPRGTNSASVYHWLDWLCQFSRSTIYKQFYHCLKMFSIIPVTSCTCERTFSKLTIVKNKLRNTIGQERLNALLFLFVEQELTNNVDINDVIDEYKHLTQSDRRLVL
;
A
#
# COMPACT_ATOMS: atom_id res chain seq x y z
N MET A 1 1.97 -22.19 -28.32
CA MET A 1 0.92 -21.16 -28.16
C MET A 1 0.42 -20.55 -29.47
N CYS A 2 1.07 -19.57 -30.13
CA CYS A 2 0.47 -18.94 -31.36
C CYS A 2 0.20 -19.92 -32.51
N LYS A 3 1.07 -20.92 -32.73
CA LYS A 3 0.86 -21.99 -33.72
C LYS A 3 -0.23 -22.99 -33.32
N GLU A 4 -0.41 -23.22 -32.02
CA GLU A 4 -1.46 -24.11 -31.49
C GLU A 4 -2.82 -23.43 -31.46
N MET A 5 -2.85 -22.09 -31.38
CA MET A 5 -4.07 -21.28 -31.32
C MET A 5 -4.47 -20.68 -32.68
N ASN A 6 -3.83 -21.07 -33.79
CA ASN A 6 -4.07 -20.53 -35.14
C ASN A 6 -4.02 -18.99 -35.22
N ILE A 7 -3.12 -18.35 -34.46
CA ILE A 7 -2.95 -16.89 -34.48
C ILE A 7 -1.89 -16.52 -35.52
N GLU A 8 -2.30 -15.84 -36.60
CA GLU A 8 -1.37 -15.31 -37.61
C GLU A 8 -0.48 -14.20 -37.03
N ILE A 9 0.84 -14.33 -37.23
CA ILE A 9 1.80 -13.35 -36.75
C ILE A 9 2.04 -12.31 -37.86
N PRO A 10 1.66 -11.04 -37.66
CA PRO A 10 1.82 -10.02 -38.68
C PRO A 10 3.29 -9.69 -38.94
N ILE A 11 3.60 -9.38 -40.19
CA ILE A 11 4.93 -8.98 -40.66
C ILE A 11 5.33 -7.64 -40.03
N VAL A 12 6.62 -7.43 -39.77
CA VAL A 12 7.11 -6.17 -39.20
C VAL A 12 6.89 -5.03 -40.21
N LYS A 13 5.99 -4.09 -39.88
CA LYS A 13 5.93 -2.79 -40.56
C LYS A 13 6.99 -1.86 -39.96
N ASN A 14 7.94 -1.44 -40.78
CA ASN A 14 8.92 -0.41 -40.41
C ASN A 14 8.26 0.96 -40.49
N LYS A 15 8.57 1.83 -39.53
CA LYS A 15 8.12 3.23 -39.57
C LYS A 15 8.81 3.92 -40.74
N ARG A 16 8.08 4.72 -41.52
CA ARG A 16 8.70 5.61 -42.50
C ARG A 16 9.46 6.70 -41.74
N ILE A 17 10.76 6.81 -41.98
CA ILE A 17 11.62 7.81 -41.35
C ILE A 17 11.47 9.13 -42.11
N SER A 18 11.43 10.24 -41.39
CA SER A 18 11.45 11.57 -41.98
C SER A 18 12.82 11.85 -42.58
N THR A 19 12.88 12.03 -43.89
CA THR A 19 14.11 12.36 -44.62
C THR A 19 14.66 13.77 -44.32
N LYS A 20 13.92 14.58 -43.55
CA LYS A 20 14.29 15.96 -43.23
C LYS A 20 15.23 16.12 -42.03
N ILE A 21 15.33 15.12 -41.15
CA ILE A 21 15.97 15.30 -39.83
C ILE A 21 17.05 14.25 -39.55
N ASP A 22 16.88 13.00 -39.97
CA ASP A 22 17.82 11.92 -39.64
C ASP A 22 18.34 11.20 -40.90
N SER A 23 19.62 11.43 -41.23
CA SER A 23 20.38 10.62 -42.20
C SER A 23 21.20 9.51 -41.53
N CYS A 24 20.92 9.19 -40.26
CA CYS A 24 21.71 8.23 -39.49
C CYS A 24 21.35 6.78 -39.84
N THR A 25 22.34 6.04 -40.34
CA THR A 25 22.27 4.60 -40.70
C THR A 25 22.36 3.64 -39.51
N ASN A 26 22.50 4.14 -38.27
CA ASN A 26 22.70 3.33 -37.07
C ASN A 26 21.40 2.84 -36.38
N GLN A 27 20.22 3.01 -36.99
CA GLN A 27 18.98 2.52 -36.39
C GLN A 27 18.86 0.99 -36.54
N TYR A 28 18.71 0.31 -35.41
CA TYR A 28 18.47 -1.13 -35.38
C TYR A 28 17.07 -1.46 -35.92
N ILE A 29 17.02 -2.30 -36.96
CA ILE A 29 15.78 -2.77 -37.57
C ILE A 29 15.50 -4.20 -37.13
N PHE A 30 14.35 -4.42 -36.49
CA PHE A 30 13.93 -5.75 -36.08
C PHE A 30 13.63 -6.64 -37.30
N LYS A 31 14.27 -7.80 -37.37
CA LYS A 31 14.08 -8.77 -38.46
C LYS A 31 12.75 -9.50 -38.39
N THR A 32 12.27 -9.76 -37.17
CA THR A 32 11.02 -10.50 -36.95
C THR A 32 10.10 -9.78 -35.97
N LYS A 33 8.79 -9.97 -36.11
CA LYS A 33 7.79 -9.39 -35.20
C LYS A 33 7.94 -9.96 -33.80
N ARG A 34 8.35 -11.23 -33.71
CA ARG A 34 8.70 -11.91 -32.46
C ARG A 34 9.82 -11.18 -31.71
N GLU A 35 10.92 -10.86 -32.39
CA GLU A 35 12.04 -10.15 -31.79
C GLU A 35 11.66 -8.72 -31.36
N LYS A 36 10.89 -8.02 -32.21
CA LYS A 36 10.33 -6.70 -31.88
C LYS A 36 9.48 -6.73 -30.61
N LEU A 37 8.57 -7.70 -30.48
CA LEU A 37 7.73 -7.86 -29.30
C LEU A 37 8.53 -8.32 -28.08
N ARG A 38 9.52 -9.20 -28.27
CA ARG A 38 10.41 -9.66 -27.20
C ARG A 38 11.14 -8.49 -26.55
N VAL A 39 11.69 -7.58 -27.34
CA VAL A 39 12.46 -6.44 -26.83
C VAL A 39 11.56 -5.32 -26.33
N LEU A 40 10.63 -4.84 -27.16
CA LEU A 40 9.86 -3.62 -26.86
C LEU A 40 8.68 -3.84 -25.92
N VAL A 41 8.18 -5.07 -25.80
CA VAL A 41 7.03 -5.38 -24.95
C VAL A 41 7.50 -6.29 -23.83
N PHE A 42 7.91 -7.52 -24.13
CA PHE A 42 8.19 -8.52 -23.09
C PHE A 42 9.28 -8.06 -22.12
N TYR A 43 10.48 -7.68 -22.58
CA TYR A 43 11.52 -7.21 -21.68
C TYR A 43 11.14 -5.93 -20.95
N SER A 44 10.54 -4.95 -21.63
CA SER A 44 10.07 -3.73 -20.96
C SER A 44 9.04 -4.02 -19.85
N THR A 45 8.12 -4.97 -20.07
CA THR A 45 7.13 -5.38 -19.06
C THR A 45 7.78 -6.15 -17.93
N LEU A 46 8.79 -6.97 -18.23
CA LEU A 46 9.53 -7.75 -17.24
C LEU A 46 10.35 -6.81 -16.34
N ASP A 47 11.04 -5.84 -16.94
CA ASP A 47 11.79 -4.81 -16.22
C ASP A 47 10.87 -3.96 -15.35
N THR A 48 9.71 -3.54 -15.88
CA THR A 48 8.70 -2.79 -15.10
C THR A 48 8.19 -3.62 -13.93
N LEU A 49 7.96 -4.91 -14.14
CA LEU A 49 7.50 -5.83 -13.10
C LEU A 49 8.58 -6.03 -12.04
N CYS A 50 9.83 -6.29 -12.44
CA CYS A 50 10.97 -6.42 -11.54
C CYS A 50 11.20 -5.14 -10.74
N GLN A 51 11.13 -3.98 -11.39
CA GLN A 51 11.25 -2.69 -10.71
C GLN A 51 10.09 -2.46 -9.74
N GLY A 52 8.86 -2.85 -10.11
CA GLY A 52 7.70 -2.80 -9.24
C GLY A 52 7.83 -3.72 -8.02
N LEU A 53 8.39 -4.92 -8.18
CA LEU A 53 8.69 -5.82 -7.07
C LEU A 53 9.76 -5.23 -6.16
N ASN A 54 10.86 -4.72 -6.73
CA ASN A 54 11.96 -4.15 -5.95
C ASN A 54 11.55 -2.86 -5.22
N SER A 55 10.72 -2.01 -5.83
CA SER A 55 10.21 -0.80 -5.17
C SER A 55 9.20 -1.12 -4.08
N ARG A 56 8.44 -2.21 -4.22
CA ARG A 56 7.44 -2.64 -3.23
C ARG A 56 8.06 -3.42 -2.06
N PHE A 57 9.07 -4.24 -2.31
CA PHE A 57 9.80 -5.04 -1.32
C PHE A 57 11.20 -4.49 -1.12
N GLN A 58 11.30 -3.20 -0.79
CA GLN A 58 12.57 -2.59 -0.42
C GLN A 58 13.18 -3.32 0.78
N LEU A 59 14.51 -3.40 0.83
CA LEU A 59 15.25 -4.07 1.91
C LEU A 59 14.80 -3.56 3.29
N ASP A 60 14.63 -2.25 3.45
CA ASP A 60 14.15 -1.63 4.69
C ASP A 60 12.79 -2.18 5.17
N THR A 61 11.88 -2.54 4.25
CA THR A 61 10.58 -3.12 4.60
C THR A 61 10.72 -4.57 5.07
N LEU A 62 11.64 -5.33 4.49
CA LEU A 62 11.94 -6.69 4.91
C LEU A 62 12.66 -6.71 6.26
N ASP A 63 13.58 -5.77 6.50
CA ASP A 63 14.27 -5.57 7.78
C ASP A 63 13.28 -5.15 8.87
N LEU A 64 12.30 -4.31 8.54
CA LEU A 64 11.22 -3.94 9.45
C LEU A 64 10.37 -5.16 9.83
N ILE A 65 9.95 -5.96 8.85
CA ILE A 65 9.16 -7.19 9.09
C ILE A 65 9.96 -8.19 9.93
N SER A 66 11.26 -8.36 9.63
CA SER A 66 12.17 -9.21 10.39
C SER A 66 12.29 -8.74 11.84
N SER A 67 12.49 -7.43 12.03
CA SER A 67 12.58 -6.81 13.36
C SER A 67 11.31 -7.00 14.19
N VAL A 68 10.13 -6.86 13.57
CA VAL A 68 8.85 -7.15 14.24
C VAL A 68 8.70 -8.65 14.53
N GLY A 69 9.10 -9.53 13.62
CA GLY A 69 9.10 -10.98 13.86
C GLY A 69 9.97 -11.37 15.06
N MET A 70 11.16 -10.79 15.17
CA MET A 70 12.05 -10.96 16.32
C MET A 70 11.44 -10.39 17.60
N LEU A 71 10.75 -9.25 17.52
CA LEU A 71 10.06 -8.61 18.64
C LEU A 71 8.93 -9.49 19.20
N VAL A 72 8.07 -10.03 18.31
CA VAL A 72 6.94 -10.90 18.65
C VAL A 72 7.40 -12.23 19.23
N ASN A 73 8.54 -12.75 18.76
CA ASN A 73 9.13 -13.97 19.30
C ASN A 73 9.95 -13.73 20.59
N LEU A 74 10.14 -12.47 20.99
CA LEU A 74 11.05 -12.06 22.06
C LEU A 74 12.44 -12.68 21.88
N SER A 75 12.97 -12.67 20.65
CA SER A 75 14.25 -13.30 20.32
C SER A 75 15.42 -12.69 21.11
N ASP A 76 16.40 -13.50 21.48
CA ASP A 76 17.65 -13.04 22.10
C ASP A 76 18.63 -12.44 21.09
N GLU A 77 18.38 -12.67 19.80
CA GLU A 77 19.18 -12.14 18.69
C GLU A 77 18.79 -10.71 18.28
N ILE A 78 17.80 -10.11 18.94
CA ILE A 78 17.33 -8.77 18.56
C ILE A 78 18.39 -7.73 18.96
N GLU A 79 18.96 -7.06 17.96
CA GLU A 79 20.03 -6.08 18.18
C GLU A 79 19.46 -4.69 18.45
N LYS A 80 20.30 -3.80 18.98
CA LYS A 80 19.93 -2.40 19.19
C LYS A 80 19.50 -1.72 17.88
N SER A 81 20.13 -2.07 16.77
CA SER A 81 19.82 -1.60 15.43
C SER A 81 18.36 -1.88 15.03
N ASN A 82 17.81 -3.04 15.41
CA ASN A 82 16.40 -3.37 15.16
C ASN A 82 15.44 -2.46 15.92
N TYR A 83 15.75 -2.15 17.19
CA TYR A 83 14.93 -1.23 17.99
C TYR A 83 14.98 0.20 17.43
N GLU A 84 16.15 0.65 16.96
CA GLU A 84 16.30 1.95 16.31
C GLU A 84 15.50 2.03 15.00
N LEU A 85 15.47 0.94 14.20
CA LEU A 85 14.64 0.83 13.01
C LEU A 85 13.15 0.94 13.36
N LEU A 86 12.67 0.17 14.33
CA LEU A 86 11.28 0.20 14.80
C LEU A 86 10.88 1.57 15.34
N SER A 87 11.76 2.21 16.12
CA SER A 87 11.59 3.57 16.62
C SER A 87 11.43 4.57 15.49
N LYS A 88 12.29 4.50 14.47
CA LYS A 88 12.24 5.39 13.30
C LYS A 88 10.94 5.23 12.51
N TYR A 89 10.49 4.01 12.28
CA TYR A 89 9.28 3.74 11.49
C TYR A 89 7.98 3.98 12.24
N PHE A 90 7.93 3.68 13.54
CA PHE A 90 6.70 3.75 14.35
C PHE A 90 6.63 4.97 15.27
N ASN A 91 7.67 5.82 15.29
CA ASN A 91 7.79 6.97 16.19
C ASN A 91 7.65 6.56 17.66
N ALA A 92 8.39 5.52 18.06
CA ALA A 92 8.40 4.95 19.42
C ALA A 92 9.75 5.22 20.12
N SER A 93 9.79 5.22 21.45
CA SER A 93 11.05 5.38 22.21
C SER A 93 11.82 4.06 22.25
N THR A 94 13.09 4.08 21.83
CA THR A 94 13.96 2.90 21.83
C THR A 94 14.19 2.34 23.23
N ASP A 95 14.49 3.22 24.19
CA ASP A 95 14.91 2.80 25.53
C ASP A 95 13.74 2.22 26.33
N GLU A 96 12.56 2.83 26.20
CA GLU A 96 11.32 2.31 26.78
C GLU A 96 10.94 0.96 26.16
N LEU A 97 11.02 0.82 24.84
CA LEU A 97 10.73 -0.44 24.15
C LEU A 97 11.68 -1.56 24.58
N ILE A 98 12.98 -1.28 24.71
CA ILE A 98 13.97 -2.25 25.19
C ILE A 98 13.67 -2.65 26.64
N ALA A 99 13.30 -1.70 27.50
CA ALA A 99 12.95 -1.99 28.89
C ALA A 99 11.68 -2.86 28.98
N GLU A 100 10.63 -2.52 28.24
CA GLU A 100 9.39 -3.28 28.17
C GLU A 100 9.63 -4.71 27.68
N VAL A 101 10.42 -4.89 26.61
CA VAL A 101 10.74 -6.23 26.08
C VAL A 101 11.51 -7.07 27.09
N LYS A 102 12.44 -6.48 27.85
CA LYS A 102 13.15 -7.21 28.92
C LYS A 102 12.20 -7.71 30.01
N ILE A 103 11.22 -6.89 30.39
CA ILE A 103 10.21 -7.25 31.38
C ILE A 103 9.31 -8.37 30.82
N LEU A 104 8.87 -8.23 29.57
CA LEU A 104 8.04 -9.25 28.89
C LEU A 104 8.78 -10.59 28.76
N LYS A 105 10.08 -10.58 28.46
CA LYS A 105 10.91 -11.79 28.43
C LYS A 105 10.94 -12.54 29.77
N ALA A 106 10.93 -11.81 30.88
CA ALA A 106 10.92 -12.40 32.22
C ALA A 106 9.54 -12.98 32.62
N HIS A 107 8.47 -12.61 31.92
CA HIS A 107 7.11 -13.06 32.21
C HIS A 107 6.83 -14.40 31.50
N LYS A 108 6.47 -15.43 32.28
CA LYS A 108 6.33 -16.82 31.80
C LYS A 108 5.14 -17.02 30.85
N ASP A 109 4.03 -16.29 31.05
CA ASP A 109 2.80 -16.44 30.26
C ASP A 109 2.70 -15.47 29.06
N THR A 110 3.83 -15.15 28.42
CA THR A 110 3.83 -14.28 27.24
C THR A 110 3.57 -15.08 25.95
N PRO A 111 2.68 -14.60 25.05
CA PRO A 111 2.51 -15.19 23.74
C PRO A 111 3.83 -15.18 22.95
N ARG A 112 4.06 -16.15 22.06
CA ARG A 112 5.23 -16.18 21.17
C ARG A 112 4.87 -16.78 19.82
N GLY A 113 5.60 -16.36 18.80
CA GLY A 113 5.52 -16.94 17.46
C GLY A 113 5.92 -15.96 16.37
N THR A 114 5.81 -16.39 15.13
CA THR A 114 6.29 -15.66 13.94
C THR A 114 5.21 -15.44 12.88
N ASN A 115 3.98 -15.85 13.16
CA ASN A 115 2.87 -15.77 12.21
C ASN A 115 1.87 -14.64 12.58
N SER A 116 0.98 -14.32 11.65
CA SER A 116 -0.05 -13.28 11.85
C SER A 116 -0.97 -13.58 13.04
N ALA A 117 -1.28 -14.85 13.30
CA ALA A 117 -2.05 -15.25 14.47
C ALA A 117 -1.32 -14.89 15.78
N SER A 118 0.01 -14.98 15.82
CA SER A 118 0.82 -14.61 16.99
C SER A 118 0.70 -13.12 17.30
N VAL A 119 0.70 -12.27 16.27
CA VAL A 119 0.47 -10.81 16.43
C VAL A 119 -0.92 -10.55 17.01
N TYR A 120 -1.94 -11.25 16.52
CA TYR A 120 -3.29 -11.15 17.07
C TYR A 120 -3.35 -11.60 18.54
N HIS A 121 -2.75 -12.74 18.88
CA HIS A 121 -2.69 -13.24 20.26
C HIS A 121 -1.97 -12.26 21.19
N TRP A 122 -0.90 -11.61 20.73
CA TRP A 122 -0.23 -10.55 21.47
C TRP A 122 -1.14 -9.35 21.71
N LEU A 123 -1.83 -8.86 20.68
CA LEU A 123 -2.75 -7.73 20.81
C LEU A 123 -3.92 -8.05 21.76
N ASP A 124 -4.50 -9.25 21.66
CA ASP A 124 -5.55 -9.71 22.57
C ASP A 124 -5.03 -9.79 24.02
N TRP A 125 -3.88 -10.42 24.23
CA TRP A 125 -3.26 -10.54 25.54
C TRP A 125 -2.90 -9.18 26.16
N LEU A 126 -2.47 -8.20 25.36
CA LEU A 126 -2.18 -6.85 25.81
C LEU A 126 -3.46 -6.05 26.13
N CYS A 127 -4.54 -6.29 25.39
CA CYS A 127 -5.84 -5.67 25.68
C CYS A 127 -6.47 -6.21 26.97
N GLN A 128 -6.23 -7.48 27.29
CA GLN A 128 -6.65 -8.06 28.55
C GLN A 128 -5.94 -7.40 29.74
N PHE A 129 -6.70 -7.15 30.82
CA PHE A 129 -6.20 -6.55 32.07
C PHE A 129 -5.49 -5.20 31.89
N SER A 130 -5.81 -4.45 30.82
CA SER A 130 -5.23 -3.14 30.52
C SER A 130 -3.71 -3.13 30.44
N ARG A 131 -3.08 -4.25 30.05
CA ARG A 131 -1.61 -4.33 29.90
C ARG A 131 -1.07 -3.42 28.79
N SER A 132 -1.92 -3.00 27.86
CA SER A 132 -1.63 -2.01 26.82
C SER A 132 -1.21 -0.64 27.36
N THR A 133 -1.60 -0.27 28.59
CA THR A 133 -1.11 0.96 29.23
C THR A 133 0.21 0.77 29.96
N ILE A 134 0.55 -0.48 30.31
CA ILE A 134 1.81 -0.85 30.99
C ILE A 134 2.93 -1.00 29.96
N TYR A 135 2.66 -1.73 28.87
CA TYR A 135 3.59 -1.98 27.77
C TYR A 135 3.20 -1.14 26.55
N LYS A 136 3.27 0.18 26.72
CA LYS A 136 2.73 1.15 25.77
C LYS A 136 3.50 1.11 24.45
N GLN A 137 4.83 1.05 24.50
CA GLN A 137 5.65 1.11 23.30
C GLN A 137 5.59 -0.18 22.51
N PHE A 138 5.61 -1.32 23.19
CA PHE A 138 5.44 -2.63 22.58
C PHE A 138 4.06 -2.76 21.91
N TYR A 139 3.00 -2.37 22.62
CA TYR A 139 1.63 -2.35 22.06
C TYR A 139 1.54 -1.41 20.86
N HIS A 140 2.11 -0.21 20.95
CA HIS A 140 2.12 0.77 19.86
C HIS A 140 2.83 0.22 18.62
N CYS A 141 4.01 -0.39 18.75
CA CYS A 141 4.71 -1.00 17.62
C CYS A 141 3.88 -2.10 16.93
N LEU A 142 3.25 -2.99 17.69
CA LEU A 142 2.41 -4.05 17.12
C LEU A 142 1.15 -3.50 16.45
N LYS A 143 0.53 -2.48 17.05
CA LYS A 143 -0.63 -1.80 16.47
C LYS A 143 -0.26 -1.09 15.17
N MET A 144 0.84 -0.35 15.15
CA MET A 144 1.34 0.34 13.97
C MET A 144 1.73 -0.64 12.86
N PHE A 145 2.38 -1.77 13.21
CA PHE A 145 2.66 -2.82 12.24
C PHE A 145 1.38 -3.41 11.64
N SER A 146 0.35 -3.65 12.45
CA SER A 146 -0.92 -4.27 12.02
C SER A 146 -1.74 -3.39 11.08
N ILE A 147 -1.55 -2.07 11.11
CA ILE A 147 -2.23 -1.15 10.19
C ILE A 147 -1.47 -0.94 8.88
N ILE A 148 -0.21 -1.40 8.77
CA ILE A 148 0.55 -1.29 7.53
C ILE A 148 -0.10 -2.22 6.48
N PRO A 149 -0.59 -1.68 5.36
CA PRO A 149 -1.16 -2.52 4.31
C PRO A 149 -0.06 -3.30 3.60
N VAL A 150 0.01 -4.62 3.85
CA VAL A 150 0.95 -5.52 3.14
C VAL A 150 0.47 -5.76 1.68
N THR A 151 -0.84 -5.76 1.46
CA THR A 151 -1.48 -6.06 0.17
C THR A 151 -2.13 -4.83 -0.46
N SER A 152 -2.17 -4.77 -1.79
CA SER A 152 -2.80 -3.67 -2.56
C SER A 152 -4.33 -3.76 -2.58
N CYS A 153 -4.94 -4.73 -1.90
CA CYS A 153 -6.38 -4.97 -1.89
C CYS A 153 -7.19 -3.74 -1.42
N THR A 154 -6.63 -2.93 -0.50
CA THR A 154 -7.23 -1.65 -0.08
C THR A 154 -7.33 -0.67 -1.25
N CYS A 155 -6.31 -0.57 -2.10
CA CYS A 155 -6.36 0.22 -3.32
C CYS A 155 -7.36 -0.35 -4.33
N GLU A 156 -7.48 -1.67 -4.46
CA GLU A 156 -8.45 -2.29 -5.39
C GLU A 156 -9.90 -1.99 -5.01
N ARG A 157 -10.22 -1.95 -3.71
CA ARG A 157 -11.55 -1.53 -3.22
C ARG A 157 -11.84 -0.08 -3.61
N THR A 158 -10.89 0.83 -3.42
CA THR A 158 -11.08 2.24 -3.80
C THR A 158 -11.18 2.41 -5.31
N PHE A 159 -10.40 1.68 -6.12
CA PHE A 159 -10.50 1.70 -7.59
C PHE A 159 -11.84 1.13 -8.12
N SER A 160 -12.38 0.09 -7.47
CA SER A 160 -13.71 -0.44 -7.80
C SER A 160 -14.79 0.61 -7.56
N LYS A 161 -14.76 1.27 -6.38
CA LYS A 161 -15.69 2.37 -6.05
C LYS A 161 -15.47 3.60 -6.93
N LEU A 162 -14.21 3.91 -7.28
CA LEU A 162 -13.87 5.00 -8.19
C LEU A 162 -14.55 4.84 -9.54
N THR A 163 -14.63 3.63 -10.08
CA THR A 163 -15.32 3.36 -11.35
C THR A 163 -16.82 3.68 -11.27
N ILE A 164 -17.44 3.50 -10.11
CA ILE A 164 -18.84 3.86 -9.86
C ILE A 164 -19.00 5.37 -9.77
N VAL A 165 -18.16 6.04 -8.97
CA VAL A 165 -18.22 7.49 -8.73
C VAL A 165 -17.86 8.27 -10.00
N LYS A 166 -16.74 7.93 -10.64
CA LYS A 166 -16.23 8.53 -11.88
C LYS A 166 -16.49 7.60 -13.06
N ASN A 167 -17.72 7.64 -13.56
CA ASN A 167 -18.13 6.89 -14.74
C ASN A 167 -18.01 7.74 -16.03
N LYS A 168 -18.23 7.13 -17.19
CA LYS A 168 -18.08 7.78 -18.51
C LYS A 168 -18.88 9.08 -18.66
N LEU A 169 -20.03 9.18 -18.01
CA LEU A 169 -20.90 10.37 -18.04
C LEU A 169 -20.47 11.46 -17.04
N ARG A 170 -19.74 11.09 -15.98
CA ARG A 170 -19.23 11.99 -14.92
C ARG A 170 -17.71 12.17 -14.98
N ASN A 171 -17.12 12.08 -16.16
CA ASN A 171 -15.67 12.12 -16.31
C ASN A 171 -15.06 13.52 -16.10
N THR A 172 -15.88 14.58 -16.14
CA THR A 172 -15.48 15.99 -15.98
C THR A 172 -15.55 16.49 -14.53
N ILE A 173 -15.68 15.60 -13.55
CA ILE A 173 -15.80 15.96 -12.13
C ILE A 173 -14.49 16.54 -11.58
N GLY A 174 -14.57 17.64 -10.82
CA GLY A 174 -13.42 18.23 -10.12
C GLY A 174 -12.78 17.28 -9.08
N GLN A 175 -11.48 17.44 -8.81
CA GLN A 175 -10.74 16.52 -7.93
C GLN A 175 -11.24 16.56 -6.48
N GLU A 176 -11.56 17.74 -5.94
CA GLU A 176 -12.10 17.84 -4.58
C GLU A 176 -13.44 17.15 -4.45
N ARG A 177 -14.35 17.40 -5.40
CA ARG A 177 -15.67 16.75 -5.43
C ARG A 177 -15.53 15.23 -5.57
N LEU A 178 -14.60 14.76 -6.41
CA LEU A 178 -14.31 13.34 -6.56
C LEU A 178 -13.83 12.71 -5.26
N ASN A 179 -12.89 13.36 -4.57
CA ASN A 179 -12.34 12.86 -3.30
C ASN A 179 -13.43 12.79 -2.23
N ALA A 180 -14.25 13.84 -2.09
CA ALA A 180 -15.35 13.87 -1.13
C ALA A 180 -16.38 12.76 -1.40
N LEU A 181 -16.81 12.58 -2.65
CA LEU A 181 -17.72 11.49 -3.01
C LEU A 181 -17.08 10.12 -2.79
N LEU A 182 -15.82 9.94 -3.20
CA LEU A 182 -15.13 8.67 -3.03
C LEU A 182 -15.00 8.30 -1.53
N PHE A 183 -14.72 9.29 -0.67
CA PHE A 183 -14.67 9.10 0.78
C PHE A 183 -16.00 8.56 1.33
N LEU A 184 -17.12 9.18 0.97
CA LEU A 184 -18.47 8.71 1.37
C LEU A 184 -18.77 7.29 0.85
N PHE A 185 -18.32 6.96 -0.36
CA PHE A 185 -18.54 5.63 -0.96
C PHE A 185 -17.64 4.53 -0.38
N VAL A 186 -16.46 4.88 0.12
CA VAL A 186 -15.54 3.96 0.81
C VAL A 186 -16.02 3.73 2.24
N GLU A 187 -16.37 4.81 2.95
CA GLU A 187 -16.85 4.81 4.34
C GLU A 187 -18.39 4.77 4.40
N GLN A 188 -18.99 3.86 3.62
CA GLN A 188 -20.44 3.81 3.46
C GLN A 188 -21.16 3.47 4.77
N GLU A 189 -20.57 2.62 5.62
CA GLU A 189 -21.13 2.27 6.94
C GLU A 189 -21.21 3.50 7.85
N LEU A 190 -20.12 4.29 7.93
CA LEU A 190 -20.10 5.52 8.70
C LEU A 190 -21.07 6.56 8.13
N THR A 191 -21.08 6.71 6.80
CA THR A 191 -21.95 7.67 6.10
C THR A 191 -23.44 7.37 6.33
N ASN A 192 -23.83 6.10 6.36
CA ASN A 192 -25.22 5.71 6.61
C ASN A 192 -25.68 6.01 8.06
N ASN A 193 -24.73 6.16 8.99
CA ASN A 193 -25.03 6.49 10.39
C ASN A 193 -25.11 8.01 10.64
N VAL A 194 -24.80 8.85 9.65
CA VAL A 194 -24.89 10.30 9.76
C VAL A 194 -26.35 10.74 9.66
N ASP A 195 -26.82 11.54 10.63
CA ASP A 195 -28.16 12.14 10.56
C ASP A 195 -28.17 13.27 9.53
N ILE A 196 -29.10 13.19 8.59
CA ILE A 196 -29.29 14.18 7.53
C ILE A 196 -29.71 15.53 8.13
N ASN A 197 -30.44 15.53 9.25
CA ASN A 197 -30.88 16.77 9.90
C ASN A 197 -29.69 17.58 10.41
N ASP A 198 -28.72 16.90 11.04
CA ASP A 198 -27.48 17.53 11.52
C ASP A 198 -26.70 18.16 10.37
N VAL A 199 -26.60 17.45 9.24
CA VAL A 199 -25.93 17.96 8.03
C VAL A 199 -26.64 19.21 7.47
N ILE A 200 -27.97 19.22 7.47
CA ILE A 200 -28.77 20.38 7.03
C ILE A 200 -28.52 21.56 7.95
N ASP A 201 -28.50 21.35 9.26
CA ASP A 201 -28.30 22.41 10.24
C ASP A 201 -26.87 22.97 10.18
N GLU A 202 -25.85 22.11 10.04
CA GLU A 202 -24.48 22.55 9.80
C GLU A 202 -24.36 23.37 8.51
N TYR A 203 -25.02 22.93 7.43
CA TYR A 203 -25.02 23.65 6.15
C TYR A 203 -25.69 25.03 6.24
N LYS A 204 -26.72 25.21 7.09
CA LYS A 204 -27.34 26.52 7.34
C LYS A 204 -26.40 27.50 8.03
N HIS A 205 -25.42 27.02 8.79
CA HIS A 205 -24.44 27.86 9.48
C HIS A 205 -23.23 28.25 8.61
N LEU A 206 -23.00 27.56 7.49
CA LEU A 206 -21.93 27.89 6.53
C LEU A 206 -22.16 29.23 5.81
N THR A 207 -21.08 29.91 5.44
CA THR A 207 -21.14 31.17 4.68
C THR A 207 -21.59 30.97 3.24
N GLN A 208 -22.12 32.01 2.59
CA GLN A 208 -22.62 31.94 1.20
C GLN A 208 -21.56 31.44 0.19
N SER A 209 -20.28 31.73 0.45
CA SER A 209 -19.13 31.25 -0.33
C SER A 209 -18.93 29.74 -0.21
N ASP A 210 -19.08 29.21 1.01
CA ASP A 210 -18.83 27.80 1.34
C ASP A 210 -20.01 26.89 0.96
N ARG A 211 -21.19 27.48 0.74
CA ARG A 211 -22.38 26.78 0.24
C ARG A 211 -22.31 26.40 -1.24
N ARG A 212 -21.34 26.94 -1.99
CA ARG A 212 -21.21 26.65 -3.42
C ARG A 212 -20.64 25.26 -3.61
N LEU A 213 -21.39 24.39 -4.31
CA LEU A 213 -20.88 23.10 -4.74
C LEU A 213 -19.68 23.31 -5.66
N VAL A 214 -18.52 22.80 -5.27
CA VAL A 214 -17.36 22.68 -6.16
C VAL A 214 -17.80 21.83 -7.36
N LEU A 215 -17.72 22.41 -8.56
CA LEU A 215 -18.09 21.75 -9.83
C LEU A 215 -16.99 20.78 -10.28
#